data_AF-A0A1M7K192-F1
#
_entry.id   AF-A0A1M7K192-F1
#
_cell.length_a   1.000
_cell.length_b   1.000
_cell.length_c   1.000
_cell.angle_alpha   90.00
_cell.angle_beta   90.00
_cell.angle_gamma   90.00
#
_symmetry.space_group_name_H-M   'P 1'
#
loop_
_entity.id
_entity.type
_entity.pdbx_description
1 polymer ?
#
loop_
_entity_poly.entity_id
_entity_poly.type
_entity_poly.pdbx_seq_one_letter_code
_entity_poly.pdbx_strand_id
1 'polypeptide(L)'
;MSIRPGPTNLITDVPGLLVGNASDDHIKTGATVLLGEVPFTAGVHVMGGAPGSRETDLLAPDKTVTEVDALVLSGGSAFGLDAASGVADALRAAGRGFAVGDQRVPIVPAAIIFDLLNGGDKHWPENPYKRLGMEALAQAGTMFDIGTAGAGVGATTATLKGGLGSASVMLPSGHMVGALVVVNALGSATVGDGPHFWAAPFEMGGEFGGLGPAPHYPDTLIPRTKLSQHANTTIGIVATDAILSKAQCTRLATAAHDGLARALVPSHTPMDGDLIFAAATGARSVENPLVDTLALGHAAAICMARAISRAVHAATPAGGDTLPCWSSLSR
;
A
#
# COMPACT_ATOMS: atom_id res chain seq x y z
N MET A 1 -17.44 -19.75 10.77
CA MET A 1 -17.98 -18.58 10.02
C MET A 1 -17.44 -18.63 8.60
N SER A 2 -18.16 -18.07 7.62
CA SER A 2 -17.65 -17.92 6.25
C SER A 2 -16.71 -16.72 6.14
N ILE A 3 -15.74 -16.80 5.22
CA ILE A 3 -14.87 -15.67 4.84
C ILE A 3 -15.75 -14.57 4.23
N ARG A 4 -15.56 -13.32 4.67
CA ARG A 4 -16.29 -12.15 4.18
C ARG A 4 -15.42 -10.89 4.25
N PRO A 5 -15.68 -9.86 3.43
CA PRO A 5 -15.04 -8.55 3.60
C PRO A 5 -15.25 -8.00 5.03
N GLY A 6 -14.29 -7.20 5.50
CA GLY A 6 -14.51 -6.41 6.70
C GLY A 6 -15.61 -5.36 6.48
N PRO A 7 -16.10 -4.72 7.56
CA PRO A 7 -17.30 -3.87 7.51
C PRO A 7 -17.13 -2.65 6.59
N THR A 8 -15.94 -2.06 6.50
CA THR A 8 -15.65 -0.94 5.58
C THR A 8 -14.88 -1.40 4.35
N ASN A 9 -14.38 -2.64 4.37
CA ASN A 9 -13.48 -3.20 3.37
C ASN A 9 -12.22 -2.34 3.22
N LEU A 10 -11.70 -1.81 4.32
CA LEU A 10 -10.47 -1.01 4.40
C LEU A 10 -9.50 -1.64 5.39
N ILE A 11 -8.21 -1.31 5.30
CA ILE A 11 -7.17 -1.81 6.22
C ILE A 11 -7.49 -1.46 7.69
N THR A 12 -8.20 -0.35 7.90
CA THR A 12 -8.69 0.14 9.20
C THR A 12 -9.79 -0.72 9.81
N ASP A 13 -10.30 -1.73 9.10
CA ASP A 13 -11.10 -2.79 9.72
C ASP A 13 -10.28 -3.63 10.70
N VAL A 14 -8.94 -3.63 10.59
CA VAL A 14 -8.04 -4.17 11.62
C VAL A 14 -8.08 -3.22 12.82
N PRO A 15 -8.58 -3.66 13.99
CA PRO A 15 -8.77 -2.77 15.13
C PRO A 15 -7.45 -2.13 15.61
N GLY A 16 -7.53 -0.84 15.95
CA GLY A 16 -6.39 -0.05 16.44
C GLY A 16 -5.55 0.61 15.34
N LEU A 17 -5.95 0.51 14.07
CA LEU A 17 -5.29 1.17 12.94
C LEU A 17 -6.13 2.32 12.38
N LEU A 18 -5.44 3.40 12.06
CA LEU A 18 -5.95 4.60 11.41
C LEU A 18 -5.14 4.86 10.13
N VAL A 19 -5.77 5.44 9.11
CA VAL A 19 -5.08 5.87 7.89
C VAL A 19 -5.43 7.32 7.62
N GLY A 20 -4.42 8.10 7.24
CA GLY A 20 -4.61 9.48 6.80
C GLY A 20 -3.91 9.75 5.47
N ASN A 21 -4.51 10.62 4.67
CA ASN A 21 -4.04 11.01 3.34
C ASN A 21 -3.83 12.51 3.30
N ALA A 22 -2.77 12.95 2.63
CA ALA A 22 -2.60 14.33 2.19
C ALA A 22 -2.14 14.35 0.73
N SER A 23 -2.68 15.29 -0.03
CA SER A 23 -2.52 15.39 -1.47
C SER A 23 -2.16 16.83 -1.86
N ASP A 24 -1.42 16.98 -2.95
CA ASP A 24 -1.23 18.24 -3.65
C ASP A 24 -1.61 18.04 -5.12
N ASP A 25 -2.76 18.59 -5.53
CA ASP A 25 -3.31 18.39 -6.86
C ASP A 25 -2.53 19.12 -7.96
N HIS A 26 -1.82 20.20 -7.59
CA HIS A 26 -1.01 20.97 -8.53
C HIS A 26 0.29 20.22 -8.84
N ILE A 27 0.95 19.71 -7.80
CA ILE A 27 2.12 18.82 -7.94
C ILE A 27 1.70 17.43 -8.41
N LYS A 28 0.42 17.07 -8.25
CA LYS A 28 -0.15 15.73 -8.48
C LYS A 28 0.57 14.66 -7.66
N THR A 29 0.74 14.88 -6.37
CA THR A 29 1.45 13.94 -5.48
C THR A 29 0.78 13.88 -4.12
N GLY A 30 1.30 13.05 -3.22
CA GLY A 30 0.79 12.99 -1.86
C GLY A 30 1.53 12.01 -0.97
N ALA A 31 1.08 11.93 0.27
CA ALA A 31 1.53 10.99 1.28
C ALA A 31 0.33 10.31 1.94
N THR A 32 0.53 9.05 2.34
CA THR A 32 -0.43 8.23 3.07
C THR A 32 0.26 7.64 4.29
N VAL A 33 -0.35 7.78 5.45
CA VAL A 33 0.20 7.33 6.73
C VAL A 33 -0.73 6.31 7.35
N LEU A 34 -0.21 5.12 7.66
CA LEU A 34 -0.85 4.18 8.57
C LEU A 34 -0.34 4.48 9.99
N LEU A 35 -1.26 4.73 10.90
CA LEU A 35 -0.99 5.07 12.30
C LEU A 35 -1.65 4.05 13.22
N GLY A 36 -0.91 3.53 14.20
CA GLY A 36 -1.52 2.77 15.29
C GLY A 36 -2.06 3.69 16.38
N GLU A 37 -3.20 3.34 16.99
CA GLU A 37 -3.64 3.97 18.25
C GLU A 37 -2.60 3.73 19.37
N VAL A 38 -1.94 2.56 19.30
CA VAL A 38 -0.75 2.18 20.06
C VAL A 38 0.32 1.66 19.09
N PRO A 39 1.60 1.58 19.49
CA PRO A 39 2.63 0.95 18.67
C PRO A 39 2.25 -0.49 18.26
N PHE A 40 2.63 -0.90 17.05
CA PHE A 40 2.36 -2.24 16.52
C PHE A 40 3.64 -2.92 16.06
N THR A 41 3.67 -4.26 16.09
CA THR A 41 4.81 -5.01 15.55
C THR A 41 4.84 -4.87 14.05
N ALA A 42 6.03 -4.58 13.49
CA ALA A 42 6.19 -4.40 12.06
C ALA A 42 7.30 -5.28 11.47
N GLY A 43 7.11 -5.66 10.21
CA GLY A 43 8.10 -6.31 9.36
C GLY A 43 8.04 -5.73 7.95
N VAL A 44 9.02 -6.04 7.12
CA VAL A 44 9.07 -5.59 5.72
C VAL A 44 9.64 -6.68 4.83
N HIS A 45 9.18 -6.72 3.58
CA HIS A 45 9.84 -7.45 2.51
C HIS A 45 9.97 -6.56 1.28
N VAL A 46 11.15 -6.57 0.66
CA VAL A 46 11.46 -5.84 -0.56
C VAL A 46 11.73 -6.87 -1.64
N MET A 47 10.99 -6.81 -2.74
CA MET A 47 11.13 -7.75 -3.85
C MET A 47 11.51 -7.08 -5.16
N GLY A 48 11.19 -5.79 -5.33
CA GLY A 48 11.60 -5.02 -6.50
C GLY A 48 13.11 -4.70 -6.52
N GLY A 49 13.66 -4.52 -7.72
CA GLY A 49 15.08 -4.22 -7.94
C GLY A 49 15.51 -2.76 -7.69
N ALA A 50 14.58 -1.80 -7.56
CA ALA A 50 14.88 -0.38 -7.40
C ALA A 50 14.14 0.27 -6.21
N PRO A 51 14.33 -0.22 -4.97
CA PRO A 51 13.59 0.29 -3.81
C PRO A 51 14.03 1.71 -3.42
N GLY A 52 13.07 2.55 -3.07
CA GLY A 52 13.29 3.74 -2.28
C GLY A 52 12.63 3.58 -0.93
N SER A 53 13.44 3.47 0.14
CA SER A 53 12.94 3.21 1.47
C SER A 53 13.72 3.96 2.55
N ARG A 54 13.10 4.08 3.73
CA ARG A 54 13.70 4.64 4.94
C ARG A 54 13.43 3.71 6.12
N GLU A 55 14.43 3.56 6.99
CA GLU A 55 14.36 2.85 8.28
C GLU A 55 13.89 1.38 8.20
N THR A 56 14.01 0.73 7.03
CA THR A 56 13.63 -0.67 6.84
C THR A 56 14.52 -1.65 7.61
N ASP A 57 15.81 -1.34 7.79
CA ASP A 57 16.75 -2.22 8.50
C ASP A 57 16.32 -2.44 9.95
N LEU A 58 15.73 -1.43 10.60
CA LEU A 58 15.23 -1.53 11.97
C LEU A 58 14.06 -2.52 12.09
N LEU A 59 13.38 -2.86 10.99
CA LEU A 59 12.31 -3.85 10.96
C LEU A 59 12.82 -5.29 10.81
N ALA A 60 14.12 -5.51 10.61
CA ALA A 60 14.65 -6.86 10.53
C ALA A 60 14.44 -7.63 11.86
N PRO A 61 14.13 -8.94 11.81
CA PRO A 61 13.70 -9.68 13.00
C PRO A 61 14.70 -9.73 14.16
N ASP A 62 15.97 -9.50 13.88
CA ASP A 62 17.08 -9.51 14.84
C ASP A 62 17.37 -8.13 15.47
N LYS A 63 16.64 -7.06 15.08
CA LYS A 63 16.87 -5.70 15.60
C LYS A 63 16.01 -5.35 16.81
N THR A 64 16.57 -4.47 17.64
CA THR A 64 16.03 -4.06 18.96
C THR A 64 14.65 -3.42 18.92
N VAL A 65 14.33 -2.62 17.90
CA VAL A 65 13.01 -1.97 17.78
C VAL A 65 11.99 -3.05 17.44
N THR A 66 11.06 -3.32 18.35
CA THR A 66 10.01 -4.35 18.18
C THR A 66 8.76 -3.80 17.53
N GLU A 67 8.41 -2.55 17.85
CA GLU A 67 7.17 -1.91 17.46
C GLU A 67 7.43 -0.49 16.92
N VAL A 68 6.57 -0.04 16.02
CA VAL A 68 6.58 1.32 15.47
C VAL A 68 5.19 1.94 15.61
N ASP A 69 5.14 3.26 15.63
CA ASP A 69 3.88 4.00 15.72
C ASP A 69 3.19 4.17 14.36
N ALA A 70 3.97 4.31 13.29
CA ALA A 70 3.46 4.63 11.96
C ALA A 70 4.31 4.03 10.83
N LEU A 71 3.67 3.85 9.68
CA LEU A 71 4.31 3.50 8.40
C LEU A 71 3.86 4.51 7.33
N VAL A 72 4.77 4.91 6.45
CA VAL A 72 4.51 5.97 5.45
C VAL A 72 4.68 5.43 4.03
N LEU A 73 3.68 5.69 3.18
CA LEU A 73 3.76 5.51 1.73
C LEU A 73 3.70 6.91 1.09
N SER A 74 4.60 7.23 0.17
CA SER A 74 4.63 8.57 -0.45
C SER A 74 4.92 8.53 -1.94
N GLY A 75 4.44 9.55 -2.66
CA GLY A 75 4.96 9.92 -3.97
C GLY A 75 6.36 10.53 -3.90
N GLY A 76 6.86 11.09 -5.00
CA GLY A 76 8.04 11.95 -5.01
C GLY A 76 9.38 11.29 -5.24
N SER A 77 9.42 9.98 -5.49
CA SER A 77 10.68 9.23 -5.50
C SER A 77 11.48 9.51 -4.21
N ALA A 78 12.80 9.59 -4.28
CA ALA A 78 13.67 9.82 -3.13
C ALA A 78 13.32 11.10 -2.33
N PHE A 79 12.78 12.15 -2.96
CA PHE A 79 12.32 13.35 -2.25
C PHE A 79 11.17 13.05 -1.29
N GLY A 80 10.34 12.07 -1.65
CA GLY A 80 9.22 11.54 -0.88
C GLY A 80 9.59 10.95 0.47
N LEU A 81 10.83 10.49 0.64
CA LEU A 81 11.30 9.92 1.90
C LEU A 81 11.27 10.95 3.04
N ASP A 82 11.20 12.24 2.71
CA ASP A 82 11.07 13.32 3.69
C ASP A 82 9.68 13.41 4.32
N ALA A 83 8.65 12.77 3.74
CA ALA A 83 7.33 12.64 4.38
C ALA A 83 7.42 11.99 5.76
N ALA A 84 8.30 11.00 5.92
CA ALA A 84 8.56 10.36 7.20
C ALA A 84 9.16 11.34 8.24
N SER A 85 9.93 12.34 7.82
CA SER A 85 10.46 13.38 8.71
C SER A 85 9.33 14.22 9.31
N GLY A 86 8.33 14.57 8.51
CA GLY A 86 7.15 15.29 9.00
C GLY A 86 6.33 14.47 10.00
N VAL A 87 6.12 13.19 9.69
CA VAL A 87 5.45 12.25 10.60
C VAL A 87 6.25 12.10 11.90
N ALA A 88 7.58 11.98 11.83
CA ALA A 88 8.44 11.87 13.00
C ALA A 88 8.35 13.13 13.89
N ASP A 89 8.40 14.33 13.31
CA ASP A 89 8.27 15.58 14.07
C ASP A 89 6.92 15.66 14.81
N ALA A 90 5.83 15.28 14.13
CA ALA A 90 4.50 15.29 14.72
C ALA A 90 4.31 14.21 15.81
N LEU A 91 4.85 12.99 15.60
CA LEU A 91 4.85 11.94 16.64
C LEU A 91 5.69 12.35 17.86
N ARG A 92 6.84 13.00 17.64
CA ARG A 92 7.69 13.51 18.71
C ARG A 92 6.96 14.56 19.54
N ALA A 93 6.23 15.47 18.89
CA ALA A 93 5.41 16.48 19.56
C ALA A 93 4.25 15.84 20.36
N ALA A 94 3.69 14.73 19.87
CA ALA A 94 2.69 13.94 20.58
C ALA A 94 3.27 13.02 21.69
N GLY A 95 4.59 13.05 21.92
CA GLY A 95 5.23 12.20 22.92
C GLY A 95 5.20 10.71 22.57
N ARG A 96 5.19 10.36 21.28
CA ARG A 96 5.25 9.00 20.75
C ARG A 96 6.66 8.67 20.23
N GLY A 97 6.97 7.39 20.09
CA GLY A 97 8.28 6.89 19.69
C GLY A 97 8.98 6.00 20.71
N PHE A 98 10.07 5.38 20.26
CA PHE A 98 10.90 4.45 21.02
C PHE A 98 11.61 5.16 22.16
N ALA A 99 11.55 4.59 23.37
CA ALA A 99 12.13 5.20 24.56
C ALA A 99 13.64 4.93 24.64
N VAL A 100 14.44 5.99 24.75
CA VAL A 100 15.89 5.95 24.98
C VAL A 100 16.21 6.86 26.16
N GLY A 101 16.26 6.29 27.36
CA GLY A 101 16.35 7.08 28.59
C GLY A 101 15.12 7.97 28.77
N ASP A 102 15.32 9.29 28.86
CA ASP A 102 14.26 10.30 28.95
C ASP A 102 13.78 10.81 27.57
N GLN A 103 14.42 10.35 26.48
CA GLN A 103 14.05 10.72 25.12
C GLN A 103 13.06 9.73 24.51
N ARG A 104 12.19 10.26 23.66
CA ARG A 104 11.36 9.46 22.74
C ARG A 104 11.79 9.73 21.30
N VAL A 105 12.13 8.67 20.58
CA VAL A 105 12.65 8.72 19.21
C VAL A 105 11.66 8.00 18.30
N PRO A 106 10.84 8.72 17.51
CA PRO A 106 9.97 8.10 16.52
C PRO A 106 10.78 7.33 15.48
N ILE A 107 10.41 6.08 15.26
CA ILE A 107 10.91 5.24 14.17
C ILE A 107 9.80 5.19 13.14
N VAL A 108 10.06 5.74 11.95
CA VAL A 108 9.03 5.95 10.91
C VAL A 108 9.50 5.34 9.59
N PRO A 109 9.33 4.01 9.41
CA PRO A 109 9.64 3.35 8.17
C PRO A 109 8.78 3.90 7.02
N ALA A 110 9.41 4.07 5.87
CA ALA A 110 8.73 4.61 4.70
C ALA A 110 9.15 3.93 3.40
N ALA A 111 8.26 3.98 2.42
CA ALA A 111 8.52 3.59 1.04
C ALA A 111 7.93 4.64 0.08
N ILE A 112 8.56 4.76 -1.09
CA ILE A 112 8.17 5.76 -2.08
C ILE A 112 7.85 5.15 -3.44
N ILE A 113 7.01 5.86 -4.21
CA ILE A 113 6.83 5.63 -5.64
C ILE A 113 7.43 6.79 -6.43
N PHE A 114 7.77 6.55 -7.69
CA PHE A 114 8.10 7.62 -8.62
C PHE A 114 6.84 8.15 -9.31
N ASP A 115 6.44 9.39 -9.03
CA ASP A 115 5.32 10.08 -9.70
C ASP A 115 5.74 11.44 -10.30
N LEU A 116 7.05 11.66 -10.50
CA LEU A 116 7.56 12.96 -10.92
C LEU A 116 7.25 13.31 -12.40
N LEU A 117 6.78 12.36 -13.21
CA LEU A 117 6.47 12.53 -14.65
C LEU A 117 4.97 12.37 -14.97
N ASN A 118 4.10 12.70 -14.00
CA ASN A 118 2.66 12.46 -14.07
C ASN A 118 1.81 13.66 -14.55
N GLY A 119 2.45 14.69 -15.10
CA GLY A 119 1.78 15.89 -15.62
C GLY A 119 1.51 17.02 -14.61
N GLY A 120 1.87 16.85 -13.33
CA GLY A 120 1.78 17.92 -12.33
C GLY A 120 3.02 18.83 -12.33
N ASP A 121 2.90 20.04 -11.79
CA ASP A 121 4.02 20.98 -11.71
C ASP A 121 5.04 20.52 -10.66
N LYS A 122 6.28 20.31 -11.11
CA LYS A 122 7.43 19.91 -10.27
C LYS A 122 8.35 21.08 -9.95
N HIS A 123 7.98 22.29 -10.34
CA HIS A 123 8.74 23.51 -10.07
C HIS A 123 8.41 24.10 -8.70
N TRP A 124 8.69 23.33 -7.64
CA TRP A 124 8.62 23.82 -6.27
C TRP A 124 9.98 24.39 -5.82
N PRO A 125 10.02 25.40 -4.96
CA PRO A 125 11.27 25.90 -4.36
C PRO A 125 11.68 25.12 -3.10
N GLU A 126 10.75 24.43 -2.45
CA GLU A 126 10.95 23.65 -1.23
C GLU A 126 10.33 22.25 -1.39
N ASN A 127 10.96 21.23 -0.79
CA ASN A 127 10.46 19.86 -0.83
C ASN A 127 9.08 19.77 -0.10
N PRO A 128 7.98 19.42 -0.80
CA PRO A 128 6.65 19.42 -0.20
C PRO A 128 6.39 18.22 0.73
N TYR A 129 7.20 17.16 0.63
CA TYR A 129 6.84 15.86 1.22
C TYR A 129 6.82 15.88 2.74
N LYS A 130 7.70 16.64 3.41
CA LYS A 130 7.65 16.80 4.86
C LYS A 130 6.30 17.33 5.35
N ARG A 131 5.80 18.40 4.70
CA ARG A 131 4.47 18.98 5.00
C ARG A 131 3.37 17.96 4.73
N LEU A 132 3.40 17.30 3.57
CA LEU A 132 2.41 16.28 3.22
C LEU A 132 2.37 15.12 4.22
N GLY A 133 3.52 14.68 4.74
CA GLY A 133 3.57 13.66 5.79
C GLY A 133 2.91 14.10 7.10
N MET A 134 3.16 15.32 7.54
CA MET A 134 2.49 15.90 8.72
C MET A 134 0.98 16.02 8.53
N GLU A 135 0.55 16.55 7.39
CA GLU A 135 -0.87 16.71 7.04
C GLU A 135 -1.58 15.35 6.98
N ALA A 136 -0.95 14.34 6.37
CA ALA A 136 -1.50 13.00 6.28
C ALA A 136 -1.67 12.38 7.67
N LEU A 137 -0.68 12.51 8.57
CA LEU A 137 -0.82 12.03 9.94
C LEU A 137 -1.96 12.74 10.69
N ALA A 138 -2.12 14.06 10.50
CA ALA A 138 -3.18 14.84 11.15
C ALA A 138 -4.59 14.44 10.69
N GLN A 139 -4.73 13.87 9.50
CA GLN A 139 -5.98 13.35 8.95
C GLN A 139 -6.22 11.86 9.24
N ALA A 140 -5.39 11.22 10.07
CA ALA A 140 -5.53 9.79 10.34
C ALA A 140 -6.87 9.45 11.02
N GLY A 141 -7.66 8.60 10.36
CA GLY A 141 -8.97 8.16 10.84
C GLY A 141 -9.29 6.72 10.44
N THR A 142 -10.46 6.23 10.86
CA THR A 142 -10.94 4.88 10.50
C THR A 142 -11.52 4.82 9.09
N MET A 143 -11.91 5.96 8.53
CA MET A 143 -12.37 6.10 7.15
C MET A 143 -11.40 6.99 6.38
N PHE A 144 -11.11 6.61 5.14
CA PHE A 144 -10.25 7.37 4.23
C PHE A 144 -10.60 7.03 2.78
N ASP A 145 -10.28 7.94 1.87
CA ASP A 145 -10.54 7.77 0.45
C ASP A 145 -9.48 6.87 -0.22
N ILE A 146 -9.93 6.11 -1.22
CA ILE A 146 -9.09 5.32 -2.13
C ILE A 146 -9.24 5.86 -3.57
N GLY A 147 -8.41 5.38 -4.50
CA GLY A 147 -8.32 5.89 -5.87
C GLY A 147 -7.30 7.03 -5.95
N THR A 148 -7.75 8.21 -6.37
CA THR A 148 -6.89 9.40 -6.52
C THR A 148 -6.78 10.17 -5.20
N ALA A 149 -6.14 9.53 -4.20
CA ALA A 149 -5.99 10.07 -2.85
C ALA A 149 -4.60 9.77 -2.28
N GLY A 150 -4.08 10.69 -1.45
CA GLY A 150 -2.78 10.53 -0.78
C GLY A 150 -1.64 10.23 -1.75
N ALA A 151 -0.82 9.23 -1.40
CA ALA A 151 0.27 8.78 -2.27
C ALA A 151 -0.21 8.20 -3.63
N GLY A 152 -1.51 7.93 -3.79
CA GLY A 152 -2.11 7.44 -5.03
C GLY A 152 -2.40 8.51 -6.08
N VAL A 153 -2.37 9.80 -5.74
CA VAL A 153 -2.77 10.90 -6.65
C VAL A 153 -2.00 10.87 -7.98
N GLY A 154 -0.69 10.70 -7.87
CA GLY A 154 0.23 10.71 -8.99
C GLY A 154 0.51 9.35 -9.62
N ALA A 155 -0.10 8.28 -9.09
CA ALA A 155 0.23 6.92 -9.44
C ALA A 155 -0.32 6.53 -10.82
N THR A 156 0.44 5.72 -11.56
CA THR A 156 0.10 5.23 -12.90
C THR A 156 0.53 3.78 -13.09
N THR A 157 -0.20 3.04 -13.92
CA THR A 157 0.20 1.71 -14.41
C THR A 157 0.71 1.81 -15.85
N ALA A 158 0.96 0.68 -16.51
CA ALA A 158 1.32 0.66 -17.93
C ALA A 158 0.29 1.35 -18.84
N THR A 159 -0.99 1.33 -18.48
CA THR A 159 -2.10 1.68 -19.39
C THR A 159 -3.11 2.64 -18.79
N LEU A 160 -3.24 2.65 -17.47
CA LEU A 160 -4.27 3.40 -16.74
C LEU A 160 -3.67 4.25 -15.63
N LYS A 161 -4.41 5.25 -15.19
CA LYS A 161 -4.20 5.88 -13.88
C LYS A 161 -4.22 4.79 -12.80
N GLY A 162 -3.21 4.84 -11.93
CA GLY A 162 -3.08 3.98 -10.76
C GLY A 162 -3.92 4.52 -9.61
N GLY A 163 -3.49 4.29 -8.37
CA GLY A 163 -4.14 4.90 -7.23
C GLY A 163 -3.72 4.32 -5.89
N LEU A 164 -4.37 4.79 -4.83
CA LEU A 164 -4.36 4.20 -3.50
C LEU A 164 -5.49 3.17 -3.44
N GLY A 165 -5.22 1.97 -2.92
CA GLY A 165 -6.20 0.90 -2.80
C GLY A 165 -6.21 0.34 -1.39
N SER A 166 -7.36 -0.17 -0.97
CA SER A 166 -7.47 -0.92 0.27
C SER A 166 -8.51 -2.02 0.15
N ALA A 167 -8.33 -3.10 0.91
CA ALA A 167 -9.28 -4.19 1.04
C ALA A 167 -9.06 -4.92 2.36
N SER A 168 -10.09 -5.57 2.89
CA SER A 168 -9.98 -6.36 4.12
C SER A 168 -10.82 -7.62 4.06
N VAL A 169 -10.55 -8.55 4.97
CA VAL A 169 -11.28 -9.80 5.11
C VAL A 169 -11.27 -10.29 6.56
N MET A 170 -12.42 -10.76 7.02
CA MET A 170 -12.57 -11.46 8.28
C MET A 170 -12.45 -12.97 8.06
N LEU A 171 -11.51 -13.60 8.76
CA LEU A 171 -11.27 -15.04 8.66
C LEU A 171 -12.21 -15.84 9.56
N PRO A 172 -12.42 -17.15 9.28
CA PRO A 172 -13.22 -18.03 10.13
C PRO A 172 -12.70 -18.15 11.56
N SER A 173 -11.40 -17.95 11.77
CA SER A 173 -10.72 -17.89 13.07
C SER A 173 -11.02 -16.60 13.86
N GLY A 174 -11.68 -15.62 13.23
CA GLY A 174 -11.98 -14.33 13.83
C GLY A 174 -10.88 -13.27 13.64
N HIS A 175 -9.74 -13.65 13.07
CA HIS A 175 -8.70 -12.69 12.69
C HIS A 175 -9.18 -11.76 11.58
N MET A 176 -8.80 -10.48 11.67
CA MET A 176 -8.94 -9.52 10.58
C MET A 176 -7.63 -9.42 9.82
N VAL A 177 -7.69 -9.35 8.49
CA VAL A 177 -6.55 -9.02 7.63
C VAL A 177 -6.96 -7.89 6.69
N GLY A 178 -6.10 -6.88 6.57
CA GLY A 178 -6.32 -5.72 5.71
C GLY A 178 -5.10 -5.40 4.85
N ALA A 179 -5.29 -4.77 3.71
CA ALA A 179 -4.22 -4.29 2.84
C ALA A 179 -4.45 -2.82 2.44
N LEU A 180 -3.36 -2.09 2.25
CA LEU A 180 -3.29 -0.72 1.75
C LEU A 180 -2.16 -0.67 0.73
N VAL A 181 -2.37 -0.11 -0.45
CA VAL A 181 -1.38 -0.19 -1.54
C VAL A 181 -1.44 1.04 -2.43
N VAL A 182 -0.28 1.53 -2.85
CA VAL A 182 -0.12 2.56 -3.86
C VAL A 182 0.33 1.89 -5.15
N VAL A 183 -0.52 1.92 -6.17
CA VAL A 183 -0.33 1.19 -7.43
C VAL A 183 0.29 2.10 -8.48
N ASN A 184 1.62 2.14 -8.53
CA ASN A 184 2.37 2.82 -9.59
C ASN A 184 3.19 1.82 -10.44
N ALA A 185 2.60 0.67 -10.72
CA ALA A 185 3.27 -0.50 -11.30
C ALA A 185 3.85 -0.23 -12.71
N LEU A 186 4.97 -0.87 -13.02
CA LEU A 186 5.50 -0.93 -14.39
C LEU A 186 4.57 -1.70 -15.33
N GLY A 187 3.97 -2.79 -14.84
CA GLY A 187 3.02 -3.62 -15.56
C GLY A 187 1.59 -3.09 -15.53
N SER A 188 0.63 -3.96 -15.90
CA SER A 188 -0.79 -3.64 -15.97
C SER A 188 -1.60 -4.38 -14.91
N ALA A 189 -2.60 -3.70 -14.36
CA ALA A 189 -3.62 -4.32 -13.50
C ALA A 189 -4.75 -4.98 -14.30
N THR A 190 -4.95 -4.54 -15.54
CA THR A 190 -5.97 -5.07 -16.46
C THR A 190 -5.37 -5.98 -17.54
N VAL A 191 -6.22 -6.86 -18.07
CA VAL A 191 -5.88 -7.80 -19.15
C VAL A 191 -6.02 -7.11 -20.50
N GLY A 192 -4.92 -7.01 -21.24
CA GLY A 192 -4.89 -6.35 -22.55
C GLY A 192 -5.30 -4.88 -22.44
N ASP A 193 -6.16 -4.42 -23.37
CA ASP A 193 -6.79 -3.09 -23.37
C ASP A 193 -8.17 -3.08 -22.72
N GLY A 194 -8.63 -4.23 -22.23
CA GLY A 194 -9.98 -4.41 -21.71
C GLY A 194 -10.13 -3.95 -20.26
N PRO A 195 -11.39 -3.90 -19.78
CA PRO A 195 -11.71 -3.49 -18.41
C PRO A 195 -11.51 -4.61 -17.38
N HIS A 196 -11.18 -5.83 -17.79
CA HIS A 196 -11.05 -6.99 -16.88
C HIS A 196 -9.74 -6.94 -16.09
N PHE A 197 -9.82 -7.16 -14.78
CA PHE A 197 -8.66 -7.21 -13.89
C PHE A 197 -8.05 -8.61 -13.82
N TRP A 198 -6.72 -8.69 -13.68
CA TRP A 198 -6.04 -9.97 -13.39
C TRP A 198 -6.51 -10.59 -12.07
N ALA A 199 -6.85 -9.76 -11.08
CA ALA A 199 -7.34 -10.20 -9.78
C ALA A 199 -8.83 -10.61 -9.77
N ALA A 200 -9.51 -10.69 -10.91
CA ALA A 200 -10.93 -11.05 -10.99
C ALA A 200 -11.34 -12.31 -10.21
N PRO A 201 -10.53 -13.40 -10.15
CA PRO A 201 -10.87 -14.58 -9.34
C PRO A 201 -11.01 -14.31 -7.82
N PHE A 202 -10.50 -13.18 -7.34
CA PHE A 202 -10.46 -12.81 -5.93
C PHE A 202 -11.48 -11.73 -5.56
N GLU A 203 -12.27 -11.25 -6.53
CA GLU A 203 -13.26 -10.21 -6.32
C GLU A 203 -14.33 -10.63 -5.32
N MET A 204 -14.69 -9.73 -4.40
CA MET A 204 -15.80 -9.93 -3.48
C MET A 204 -16.85 -8.85 -3.67
N GLY A 205 -18.10 -9.25 -3.94
CA GLY A 205 -19.25 -8.32 -3.96
C GLY A 205 -19.20 -7.25 -5.06
N GLY A 206 -18.49 -7.49 -6.16
CA GLY A 206 -18.40 -6.53 -7.28
C GLY A 206 -17.59 -5.26 -6.95
N GLU A 207 -16.72 -5.33 -5.95
CA GLU A 207 -15.96 -4.18 -5.41
C GLU A 207 -15.01 -3.49 -6.42
N PHE A 208 -14.73 -4.11 -7.57
CA PHE A 208 -13.98 -3.50 -8.67
C PHE A 208 -14.61 -3.80 -10.05
N GLY A 209 -15.94 -3.88 -10.10
CA GLY A 209 -16.74 -3.87 -11.33
C GLY A 209 -17.49 -5.17 -11.64
N GLY A 210 -17.17 -6.29 -10.99
CA GLY A 210 -17.91 -7.54 -11.12
C GLY A 210 -17.87 -8.18 -12.51
N LEU A 211 -16.83 -7.88 -13.29
CA LEU A 211 -16.74 -8.33 -14.70
C LEU A 211 -16.27 -9.78 -14.86
N GLY A 212 -15.73 -10.38 -13.80
CA GLY A 212 -15.14 -11.72 -13.84
C GLY A 212 -13.86 -11.79 -14.70
N PRO A 213 -13.31 -13.00 -14.87
CA PRO A 213 -12.10 -13.22 -15.67
C PRO A 213 -12.25 -12.70 -17.10
N ALA A 214 -11.14 -12.24 -17.69
CA ALA A 214 -11.15 -11.77 -19.06
C ALA A 214 -11.58 -12.90 -20.03
N PRO A 215 -12.44 -12.62 -21.02
CA PRO A 215 -12.85 -13.62 -22.01
C PRO A 215 -11.73 -13.97 -22.99
N HIS A 216 -10.76 -13.06 -23.16
CA HIS A 216 -9.62 -13.21 -24.05
C HIS A 216 -8.37 -12.67 -23.37
N TYR A 217 -7.26 -13.37 -23.54
CA TYR A 217 -5.95 -12.96 -23.03
C TYR A 217 -5.03 -12.61 -24.21
N PRO A 218 -4.26 -11.52 -24.14
CA PRO A 218 -3.20 -11.25 -25.11
C PRO A 218 -2.09 -12.30 -24.97
N ASP A 219 -1.09 -12.27 -25.87
CA ASP A 219 0.12 -13.08 -25.70
C ASP A 219 0.85 -12.66 -24.42
N THR A 220 0.73 -13.50 -23.38
CA THR A 220 1.24 -13.22 -22.04
C THR A 220 2.76 -13.36 -21.93
N LEU A 221 3.42 -13.88 -22.97
CA LEU A 221 4.89 -13.93 -23.03
C LEU A 221 5.50 -12.57 -23.40
N ILE A 222 4.71 -11.66 -23.98
CA ILE A 222 5.15 -10.31 -24.33
C ILE A 222 4.73 -9.35 -23.20
N PRO A 223 5.67 -8.84 -22.39
CA PRO A 223 5.31 -7.99 -21.26
C PRO A 223 4.82 -6.62 -21.75
N ARG A 224 3.63 -6.23 -21.30
CA ARG A 224 3.11 -4.87 -21.52
C ARG A 224 3.56 -3.98 -20.37
N THR A 225 4.34 -2.95 -20.69
CA THR A 225 5.01 -2.13 -19.66
C THR A 225 5.07 -0.66 -20.05
N LYS A 226 5.22 0.22 -19.05
CA LYS A 226 5.64 1.62 -19.24
C LYS A 226 7.16 1.82 -19.09
N LEU A 227 7.97 0.82 -19.45
CA LEU A 227 9.43 0.82 -19.19
C LEU A 227 10.16 2.07 -19.72
N SER A 228 9.73 2.62 -20.86
CA SER A 228 10.32 3.83 -21.45
C SER A 228 10.22 5.07 -20.54
N GLN A 229 9.30 5.07 -19.58
CA GLN A 229 9.05 6.18 -18.67
C GLN A 229 9.94 6.16 -17.41
N HIS A 230 10.58 5.02 -17.08
CA HIS A 230 11.42 4.85 -15.87
C HIS A 230 10.75 5.35 -14.57
N ALA A 231 9.44 5.17 -14.46
CA ALA A 231 8.58 5.86 -13.49
C ALA A 231 7.62 4.88 -12.78
N ASN A 232 8.14 3.90 -12.05
CA ASN A 232 7.34 2.79 -11.53
C ASN A 232 7.77 2.32 -10.13
N THR A 233 6.83 1.74 -9.39
CA THR A 233 6.94 0.94 -8.14
C THR A 233 5.53 0.66 -7.60
N THR A 234 5.26 -0.50 -7.00
CA THR A 234 4.05 -0.73 -6.17
C THR A 234 4.44 -0.96 -4.72
N ILE A 235 4.01 -0.08 -3.82
CA ILE A 235 4.31 -0.16 -2.37
C ILE A 235 3.04 -0.36 -1.57
N GLY A 236 3.11 -1.12 -0.49
CA GLY A 236 1.94 -1.37 0.32
C GLY A 236 2.21 -1.76 1.76
N ILE A 237 1.12 -1.91 2.50
CA ILE A 237 1.07 -2.39 3.87
C ILE A 237 0.01 -3.49 3.93
N VAL A 238 0.33 -4.60 4.57
CA VAL A 238 -0.64 -5.59 5.02
C VAL A 238 -0.73 -5.55 6.54
N ALA A 239 -1.93 -5.69 7.10
CA ALA A 239 -2.14 -5.62 8.54
C ALA A 239 -3.02 -6.76 9.05
N THR A 240 -2.85 -7.11 10.33
CA THR A 240 -3.71 -8.06 11.03
C THR A 240 -3.83 -7.75 12.52
N ASP A 241 -4.90 -8.23 13.14
CA ASP A 241 -5.10 -8.17 14.59
C ASP A 241 -4.38 -9.31 15.34
N ALA A 242 -3.76 -10.26 14.62
CA ALA A 242 -3.03 -11.37 15.20
C ALA A 242 -1.78 -10.92 16.00
N ILE A 243 -1.46 -11.62 17.09
CA ILE A 243 -0.18 -11.52 17.79
C ILE A 243 0.90 -12.20 16.95
N LEU A 244 1.76 -11.40 16.31
CA LEU A 244 2.86 -11.87 15.47
C LEU A 244 4.18 -11.26 15.92
N SER A 245 5.25 -12.06 15.89
CA SER A 245 6.63 -11.56 15.98
C SER A 245 7.06 -10.81 14.72
N LYS A 246 8.19 -10.08 14.77
CA LYS A 246 8.79 -9.44 13.59
C LYS A 246 9.04 -10.42 12.45
N ALA A 247 9.56 -11.61 12.77
CA ALA A 247 9.80 -12.66 11.78
C ALA A 247 8.51 -13.12 11.09
N GLN A 248 7.41 -13.27 11.86
CA GLN A 248 6.11 -13.61 11.31
C GLN A 248 5.51 -12.45 10.50
N CYS A 249 5.72 -11.19 10.91
CA CYS A 249 5.34 -10.01 10.11
C CYS A 249 6.12 -9.97 8.79
N THR A 250 7.43 -10.20 8.79
CA THR A 250 8.22 -10.32 7.56
C THR A 250 7.66 -11.43 6.66
N ARG A 251 7.30 -12.59 7.22
CA ARG A 251 6.68 -13.68 6.44
C ARG A 251 5.31 -13.31 5.88
N LEU A 252 4.51 -12.54 6.62
CA LEU A 252 3.22 -12.01 6.17
C LEU A 252 3.41 -11.02 5.01
N ALA A 253 4.38 -10.10 5.12
CA ALA A 253 4.77 -9.20 4.04
C ALA A 253 5.21 -9.99 2.81
N THR A 254 6.08 -11.00 2.97
CA THR A 254 6.49 -11.88 1.86
C THR A 254 5.29 -12.57 1.20
N ALA A 255 4.34 -13.09 1.99
CA ALA A 255 3.15 -13.72 1.43
C ALA A 255 2.26 -12.73 0.65
N ALA A 256 2.16 -11.48 1.12
CA ALA A 256 1.40 -10.44 0.43
C ALA A 256 1.92 -10.12 -0.98
N HIS A 257 3.22 -10.36 -1.27
CA HIS A 257 3.79 -10.19 -2.61
C HIS A 257 3.16 -11.13 -3.64
N ASP A 258 2.66 -12.30 -3.24
CA ASP A 258 1.88 -13.16 -4.13
C ASP A 258 0.64 -12.41 -4.66
N GLY A 259 0.10 -11.47 -3.88
CA GLY A 259 -1.00 -10.60 -4.29
C GLY A 259 -0.61 -9.62 -5.39
N LEU A 260 0.61 -9.08 -5.36
CA LEU A 260 1.15 -8.24 -6.45
C LEU A 260 1.23 -9.07 -7.74
N ALA A 261 1.85 -10.25 -7.69
CA ALA A 261 1.99 -11.13 -8.85
C ALA A 261 0.64 -11.63 -9.43
N ARG A 262 -0.41 -11.71 -8.59
CA ARG A 262 -1.76 -12.09 -9.00
C ARG A 262 -2.57 -10.94 -9.63
N ALA A 263 -2.20 -9.69 -9.36
CA ALA A 263 -2.96 -8.52 -9.77
C ALA A 263 -2.22 -7.64 -10.78
N LEU A 264 -0.91 -7.79 -10.93
CA LEU A 264 -0.06 -6.98 -11.80
C LEU A 264 0.78 -7.89 -12.70
N VAL A 265 0.72 -7.63 -14.01
CA VAL A 265 1.47 -8.41 -15.00
C VAL A 265 2.27 -7.46 -15.92
N PRO A 266 3.62 -7.51 -15.90
CA PRO A 266 4.47 -8.14 -14.87
C PRO A 266 4.50 -7.33 -13.56
N SER A 267 5.00 -7.96 -12.48
CA SER A 267 5.39 -7.33 -11.21
C SER A 267 6.85 -7.67 -10.87
N HIS A 268 7.42 -7.03 -9.84
CA HIS A 268 8.76 -7.33 -9.29
C HIS A 268 9.89 -7.24 -10.32
N THR A 269 9.77 -6.33 -11.28
CA THR A 269 10.80 -6.18 -12.30
C THR A 269 12.06 -5.53 -11.71
N PRO A 270 13.22 -5.62 -12.39
CA PRO A 270 14.44 -4.94 -11.94
C PRO A 270 14.28 -3.43 -11.78
N MET A 271 13.29 -2.83 -12.44
CA MET A 271 13.02 -1.40 -12.39
C MET A 271 11.97 -1.03 -11.34
N ASP A 272 11.25 -2.00 -10.76
CA ASP A 272 10.26 -1.73 -9.71
C ASP A 272 10.93 -1.67 -8.35
N GLY A 273 10.48 -0.77 -7.48
CA GLY A 273 10.83 -0.72 -6.05
C GLY A 273 9.84 -1.45 -5.16
N ASP A 274 9.21 -2.53 -5.65
CA ASP A 274 8.10 -3.20 -4.96
C ASP A 274 8.47 -3.62 -3.53
N LEU A 275 7.69 -3.13 -2.56
CA LEU A 275 7.94 -3.29 -1.14
C LEU A 275 6.61 -3.38 -0.37
N ILE A 276 6.51 -4.35 0.53
CA ILE A 276 5.37 -4.48 1.43
C ILE A 276 5.83 -4.45 2.88
N PHE A 277 5.23 -3.56 3.67
CA PHE A 277 5.29 -3.63 5.13
C PHE A 277 4.20 -4.55 5.66
N ALA A 278 4.44 -5.20 6.79
CA ALA A 278 3.42 -5.87 7.58
C ALA A 278 3.27 -5.19 8.93
N ALA A 279 2.03 -5.04 9.42
CA ALA A 279 1.69 -4.51 10.73
C ALA A 279 0.80 -5.50 11.51
N ALA A 280 1.13 -5.77 12.76
CA ALA A 280 0.36 -6.65 13.63
C ALA A 280 0.00 -5.90 14.93
N THR A 281 -1.29 -5.67 15.16
CA THR A 281 -1.75 -4.91 16.34
C THR A 281 -1.78 -5.73 17.62
N GLY A 282 -1.65 -7.06 17.52
CA GLY A 282 -1.51 -7.94 18.68
C GLY A 282 -2.77 -8.09 19.54
N ALA A 283 -3.95 -7.80 18.99
CA ALA A 283 -5.22 -7.89 19.72
C ALA A 283 -5.76 -9.32 19.86
N ARG A 284 -5.29 -10.29 19.06
CA ARG A 284 -5.80 -11.66 19.03
C ARG A 284 -4.70 -12.72 19.01
N SER A 285 -4.78 -13.68 19.93
CA SER A 285 -3.91 -14.85 19.96
C SER A 285 -4.06 -15.71 18.71
N VAL A 286 -2.95 -16.33 18.29
CA VAL A 286 -2.91 -17.34 17.24
C VAL A 286 -3.04 -18.71 17.92
N GLU A 287 -4.20 -19.36 17.79
CA GLU A 287 -4.55 -20.57 18.52
C GLU A 287 -3.98 -21.85 17.88
N ASN A 288 -3.96 -21.90 16.54
CA ASN A 288 -3.36 -22.97 15.77
C ASN A 288 -2.26 -22.40 14.87
N PRO A 289 -1.01 -22.33 15.35
CA PRO A 289 0.07 -21.62 14.66
C PRO A 289 0.26 -22.02 13.20
N LEU A 290 0.15 -23.31 12.87
CA LEU A 290 0.34 -23.78 11.49
C LEU A 290 -0.81 -23.35 10.58
N VAL A 291 -2.05 -23.60 11.01
CA VAL A 291 -3.25 -23.32 10.20
C VAL A 291 -3.50 -21.82 10.08
N ASP A 292 -3.40 -21.11 11.19
CA ASP A 292 -3.70 -19.67 11.25
C ASP A 292 -2.62 -18.87 10.51
N THR A 293 -1.34 -19.21 10.64
CA THR A 293 -0.27 -18.50 9.89
C THR A 293 -0.43 -18.70 8.38
N LEU A 294 -0.81 -19.92 7.95
CA LEU A 294 -1.11 -20.18 6.54
C LEU A 294 -2.32 -19.36 6.07
N ALA A 295 -3.40 -19.34 6.85
CA ALA A 295 -4.60 -18.58 6.51
C ALA A 295 -4.34 -17.07 6.46
N LEU A 296 -3.59 -16.53 7.42
CA LEU A 296 -3.16 -15.12 7.46
C LEU A 296 -2.32 -14.76 6.23
N GLY A 297 -1.33 -15.59 5.87
CA GLY A 297 -0.50 -15.39 4.69
C GLY A 297 -1.29 -15.42 3.38
N HIS A 298 -2.21 -16.38 3.24
CA HIS A 298 -3.08 -16.44 2.06
C HIS A 298 -4.01 -15.22 2.00
N ALA A 299 -4.64 -14.86 3.11
CA ALA A 299 -5.53 -13.70 3.22
C ALA A 299 -4.82 -12.38 2.90
N ALA A 300 -3.56 -12.25 3.34
CA ALA A 300 -2.69 -11.13 3.02
C ALA A 300 -2.52 -10.96 1.51
N ALA A 301 -2.18 -12.04 0.80
CA ALA A 301 -2.06 -12.04 -0.66
C ALA A 301 -3.38 -11.68 -1.36
N ILE A 302 -4.50 -12.23 -0.88
CA ILE A 302 -5.83 -11.98 -1.46
C ILE A 302 -6.27 -10.52 -1.25
N CYS A 303 -6.12 -9.98 -0.04
CA CYS A 303 -6.42 -8.57 0.24
C CYS A 303 -5.54 -7.65 -0.59
N MET A 304 -4.25 -7.97 -0.74
CA MET A 304 -3.34 -7.17 -1.55
C MET A 304 -3.76 -7.17 -3.04
N ALA A 305 -4.09 -8.33 -3.62
CA ALA A 305 -4.57 -8.41 -5.00
C ALA A 305 -5.88 -7.62 -5.21
N ARG A 306 -6.82 -7.73 -4.28
CA ARG A 306 -8.09 -6.98 -4.30
C ARG A 306 -7.85 -5.47 -4.18
N ALA A 307 -6.99 -5.05 -3.25
CA ALA A 307 -6.65 -3.65 -3.03
C ALA A 307 -6.03 -3.01 -4.28
N ILE A 308 -5.17 -3.74 -5.02
CA ILE A 308 -4.59 -3.26 -6.29
C ILE A 308 -5.67 -2.94 -7.32
N SER A 309 -6.60 -3.87 -7.58
CA SER A 309 -7.69 -3.63 -8.54
C SER A 309 -8.60 -2.50 -8.09
N ARG A 310 -8.92 -2.42 -6.78
CA ARG A 310 -9.72 -1.33 -6.22
C ARG A 310 -9.04 0.03 -6.38
N ALA A 311 -7.72 0.11 -6.26
CA ALA A 311 -6.98 1.36 -6.49
C ALA A 311 -7.23 1.91 -7.90
N VAL A 312 -7.04 1.06 -8.90
CA VAL A 312 -7.17 1.42 -10.33
C VAL A 312 -8.64 1.66 -10.70
N HIS A 313 -9.56 0.86 -10.16
CA HIS A 313 -11.00 1.03 -10.37
C HIS A 313 -11.54 2.34 -9.77
N ALA A 314 -11.11 2.69 -8.56
CA ALA A 314 -11.57 3.89 -7.84
C ALA A 314 -10.87 5.18 -8.28
N ALA A 315 -9.85 5.11 -9.13
CA ALA A 315 -9.13 6.28 -9.64
C ALA A 315 -10.06 7.22 -10.43
N THR A 316 -10.01 8.51 -10.12
CA THR A 316 -10.84 9.54 -10.74
C THR A 316 -9.98 10.44 -11.65
N PRO A 317 -10.55 10.92 -12.77
CA PRO A 317 -9.80 11.79 -13.68
C PRO A 317 -9.59 13.17 -13.06
N ALA A 318 -8.39 13.71 -13.25
CA ALA A 318 -8.04 15.08 -12.88
C ALA A 318 -7.33 15.80 -14.05
N GLY A 319 -7.39 17.14 -14.06
CA GLY A 319 -6.70 17.95 -15.06
C GLY A 319 -5.20 17.61 -15.12
N GLY A 320 -4.65 17.51 -16.34
CA GLY A 320 -3.23 17.20 -16.56
C GLY A 320 -2.84 15.73 -16.33
N ASP A 321 -3.79 14.81 -16.09
CA ASP A 321 -3.48 13.38 -16.07
C ASP A 321 -2.90 12.89 -17.41
N THR A 322 -1.87 12.04 -17.34
CA THR A 322 -1.17 11.51 -18.52
C THR A 322 -1.77 10.22 -19.05
N LEU A 323 -2.62 9.55 -18.26
CA LEU A 323 -3.26 8.28 -18.60
C LEU A 323 -4.75 8.31 -18.25
N PRO A 324 -5.60 7.57 -18.98
CA PRO A 324 -7.01 7.47 -18.69
C PRO A 324 -7.28 6.70 -17.39
N CYS A 325 -8.42 6.97 -16.75
CA CYS A 325 -8.92 6.13 -15.65
C CYS A 325 -9.63 4.90 -16.20
N TRP A 326 -9.69 3.83 -15.39
CA TRP A 326 -10.47 2.63 -15.72
C TRP A 326 -11.93 2.95 -16.06
N SER A 327 -12.53 3.92 -15.36
CA SER A 327 -13.91 4.36 -15.57
C SER A 327 -14.20 4.95 -16.97
N SER A 328 -13.17 5.31 -17.74
CA SER A 328 -13.31 5.76 -19.13
C SER A 328 -13.21 4.63 -20.17
N LEU A 329 -12.88 3.41 -19.76
CA LEU A 329 -12.85 2.27 -20.66
C LEU A 329 -14.29 1.89 -21.07
N SER A 330 -14.46 1.52 -22.33
CA SER A 330 -15.71 0.93 -22.81
C SER A 330 -15.93 -0.44 -22.17
N ARG A 331 -17.14 -0.69 -21.68
CA ARG A 331 -17.55 -1.95 -21.04
C ARG A 331 -18.12 -2.93 -22.06
#